data_AF-A0AAV8WBA5-F1
#
_entry.id   AF-A0AAV8WBA5-F1
#
_cell.length_a   1.000
_cell.length_b   1.000
_cell.length_c   1.000
_cell.angle_alpha   90.00
_cell.angle_beta   90.00
_cell.angle_gamma   90.00
#
_symmetry.space_group_name_H-M   'P 1'
#
loop_
_entity.id
_entity.type
_entity.pdbx_description
1 polymer ?
#
loop_
_entity_poly.entity_id
_entity_poly.type
_entity_poly.pdbx_seq_one_letter_code
_entity_poly.pdbx_strand_id
1 'polypeptide(L)'
;MDYRKFSAPIQSEAYIKDLGHFIEKIKNLGVALNDILINFEVVSLFTMVPVNETINYLKDSSRRTGEAVSALSYNDILQMERGLLRIDRVAMGSPLSLVVVNYFIEKFEQALDKLPTKPKCWFRIQFNTEVEEDGKLPFRDGLVSRKADGTLGQTVYRKPTHTDRYLNKDSNHHPRQKRGIIKTLVERVRRICDLEDIEKELKHLEEAFVTNGYSNQEIKRAVRPNRHRGGDSHEKNAEQSGFA
;
A
#
# COMPACT_ATOMS: atom_id res chain seq x y z
N MET A 1 -10.14 -20.30 -2.79
CA MET A 1 -9.74 -19.31 -3.81
C MET A 1 -8.27 -19.04 -3.61
N ASP A 2 -7.41 -19.44 -4.54
CA ASP A 2 -5.96 -19.30 -4.39
C ASP A 2 -5.48 -18.03 -5.08
N TYR A 3 -5.44 -16.93 -4.32
CA TYR A 3 -5.00 -15.65 -4.85
C TYR A 3 -3.49 -15.62 -5.19
N ARG A 4 -2.71 -16.65 -4.79
CA ARG A 4 -1.27 -16.76 -5.09
C ARG A 4 -1.01 -16.77 -6.59
N LYS A 5 -1.93 -17.35 -7.38
CA LYS A 5 -1.87 -17.37 -8.84
C LYS A 5 -2.02 -16.00 -9.51
N PHE A 6 -2.56 -14.99 -8.82
CA PHE A 6 -2.60 -13.59 -9.32
C PHE A 6 -1.38 -12.76 -8.90
N SER A 7 -0.63 -13.24 -7.90
CA SER A 7 0.61 -12.58 -7.46
C SER A 7 1.82 -12.99 -8.30
N ALA A 8 1.73 -14.10 -9.03
CA ALA A 8 2.73 -14.43 -10.04
C ALA A 8 2.76 -13.27 -11.05
N PRO A 9 3.95 -12.73 -11.35
CA PRO A 9 4.06 -11.75 -12.42
C PRO A 9 3.38 -12.35 -13.64
N ILE A 10 2.46 -11.61 -14.26
CA ILE A 10 2.11 -11.96 -15.63
C ILE A 10 3.45 -11.86 -16.34
N GLN A 11 4.00 -12.99 -16.79
CA GLN A 11 5.32 -13.07 -17.44
C GLN A 11 5.20 -12.37 -18.80
N SER A 12 5.13 -11.05 -18.76
CA SER A 12 5.08 -10.17 -19.91
C SER A 12 6.45 -9.52 -20.04
N GLU A 13 6.99 -9.54 -21.26
CA GLU A 13 8.28 -8.92 -21.58
C GLU A 13 8.30 -7.42 -21.28
N ALA A 14 7.14 -6.77 -21.18
CA ALA A 14 7.00 -5.37 -20.82
C ALA A 14 7.14 -5.10 -19.30
N TYR A 15 7.13 -6.11 -18.43
CA TYR A 15 7.14 -5.88 -16.98
C TYR A 15 8.45 -5.27 -16.46
N ILE A 16 8.35 -4.19 -15.68
CA ILE A 16 9.43 -3.58 -14.90
C ILE A 16 9.13 -3.76 -13.42
N LYS A 17 10.17 -4.16 -12.67
CA LYS A 17 10.11 -4.35 -11.21
C LYS A 17 10.47 -3.07 -10.47
N ASP A 18 11.57 -2.46 -10.87
CA ASP A 18 12.16 -1.28 -10.27
C ASP A 18 13.06 -0.57 -11.29
N LEU A 19 13.66 0.55 -10.88
CA LEU A 19 14.52 1.34 -11.76
C LEU A 19 15.77 0.57 -12.22
N GLY A 20 16.32 -0.31 -11.38
CA GLY A 20 17.48 -1.13 -11.74
C GLY A 20 17.14 -2.09 -12.89
N HIS A 21 16.03 -2.81 -12.74
CA HIS A 21 15.51 -3.69 -13.79
C HIS A 21 15.18 -2.92 -15.08
N PHE A 22 14.65 -1.70 -14.98
CA PHE A 22 14.42 -0.86 -16.16
C PHE A 22 15.72 -0.50 -16.90
N ILE A 23 16.74 -0.05 -16.16
CA ILE A 23 18.05 0.31 -16.73
C ILE A 23 18.67 -0.87 -17.46
N GLU A 24 18.59 -2.09 -16.89
CA GLU A 24 19.07 -3.31 -17.53
C GLU A 24 18.34 -3.59 -18.85
N LYS A 25 17.02 -3.42 -18.89
CA LYS A 25 16.22 -3.64 -20.10
C LYS A 25 16.55 -2.68 -21.24
N ILE A 26 16.82 -1.41 -20.93
CA ILE A 26 17.11 -0.39 -21.95
C ILE A 26 18.59 -0.32 -22.32
N LYS A 27 19.48 -0.99 -21.58
CA LYS A 27 20.94 -0.88 -21.73
C LYS A 27 21.44 -1.12 -23.16
N ASN A 28 20.79 -2.03 -23.88
CA ASN A 28 21.15 -2.41 -25.25
C ASN A 28 20.13 -1.93 -26.30
N LEU A 29 19.21 -1.03 -25.92
CA LEU A 29 18.22 -0.51 -26.84
C LEU A 29 18.84 0.58 -27.71
N GLY A 30 19.05 0.28 -29.00
CA GLY A 30 19.48 1.29 -29.96
C GLY A 30 18.34 2.26 -30.24
N VAL A 31 18.52 3.57 -30.03
CA VAL A 31 17.52 4.62 -30.29
C VAL A 31 18.01 5.49 -31.44
N ALA A 32 17.19 5.65 -32.48
CA ALA A 32 17.50 6.50 -33.63
C ALA A 32 17.21 7.97 -33.34
N LEU A 33 17.80 8.89 -34.11
CA LEU A 33 17.64 10.35 -33.91
C LEU A 33 16.18 10.84 -34.04
N ASN A 34 15.33 10.08 -34.73
CA ASN A 34 13.91 10.36 -34.92
C ASN A 34 12.98 9.54 -33.99
N ASP A 35 13.54 8.69 -33.13
CA ASP A 35 12.74 7.97 -32.13
C ASP A 35 12.31 8.94 -31.01
N ILE A 36 11.09 8.78 -30.50
CA ILE A 36 10.52 9.60 -29.43
C ILE A 36 10.31 8.73 -28.19
N LEU A 37 10.79 9.21 -27.04
CA LEU A 37 10.50 8.61 -25.74
C LEU A 37 9.24 9.23 -25.17
N ILE A 38 8.26 8.41 -24.83
CA ILE A 38 6.98 8.85 -24.27
C ILE A 38 6.78 8.15 -22.93
N ASN A 39 6.56 8.94 -21.88
CA ASN A 39 6.12 8.44 -20.58
C ASN A 39 4.62 8.64 -20.45
N PHE A 40 3.87 7.57 -20.25
CA PHE A 40 2.44 7.63 -19.98
C PHE A 40 2.21 7.56 -18.47
N GLU A 41 1.80 8.67 -17.89
CA GLU A 41 1.32 8.67 -16.51
C GLU A 41 -0.13 8.20 -16.49
N VAL A 42 -0.39 7.13 -15.73
CA VAL A 42 -1.74 6.61 -15.58
C VAL A 42 -2.49 7.45 -14.55
N VAL A 43 -3.34 8.35 -15.03
CA VAL A 43 -4.23 9.13 -14.15
C VAL A 43 -5.36 8.22 -13.68
N SER A 44 -5.49 8.07 -12.36
CA SER A 44 -6.66 7.46 -11.70
C SER A 44 -7.10 6.11 -12.29
N LEU A 45 -6.15 5.19 -12.54
CA LEU A 45 -6.37 3.91 -13.23
C LEU A 45 -7.64 3.17 -12.79
N PHE A 46 -7.81 2.98 -11.48
CA PHE A 46 -8.97 2.30 -10.89
C PHE A 46 -10.31 2.94 -11.26
N THR A 47 -10.32 4.23 -11.54
CA THR A 47 -11.54 4.97 -11.90
C THR A 47 -11.78 5.04 -13.40
N MET A 48 -10.81 4.62 -14.22
CA MET A 48 -10.85 4.73 -15.68
C MET A 48 -10.83 3.37 -16.40
N VAL A 49 -10.68 2.25 -15.67
CA VAL A 49 -10.85 0.92 -16.27
C VAL A 49 -12.31 0.77 -16.74
N PRO A 50 -12.56 0.42 -18.01
CA PRO A 50 -13.90 0.11 -18.50
C PRO A 50 -14.36 -1.22 -17.89
N VAL A 51 -15.00 -1.13 -16.72
CA VAL A 51 -15.35 -2.26 -15.86
C VAL A 51 -16.21 -3.29 -16.62
N ASN A 52 -17.23 -2.82 -17.34
CA ASN A 52 -18.20 -3.67 -18.02
C ASN A 52 -17.54 -4.48 -19.14
N GLU A 53 -16.72 -3.83 -19.94
CA GLU A 53 -15.95 -4.46 -21.02
C GLU A 53 -14.95 -5.47 -20.45
N THR A 54 -14.24 -5.09 -19.39
CA THR A 54 -13.24 -5.96 -18.74
C THR A 54 -13.89 -7.21 -18.15
N ILE A 55 -15.04 -7.09 -17.49
CA ILE A 55 -15.82 -8.23 -16.98
C ILE A 55 -16.31 -9.11 -18.12
N ASN A 56 -16.79 -8.52 -19.23
CA ASN A 56 -17.21 -9.29 -20.40
C ASN A 56 -16.05 -10.07 -21.01
N TYR A 57 -14.87 -9.46 -21.13
CA TYR A 57 -13.67 -10.14 -21.58
C TYR A 57 -13.27 -11.29 -20.63
N LEU A 58 -13.33 -11.09 -19.31
CA LEU A 58 -13.07 -12.14 -18.33
C LEU A 58 -14.05 -13.31 -18.45
N LYS A 59 -15.35 -13.04 -18.63
CA LYS A 59 -16.39 -14.05 -18.87
C LYS A 59 -16.12 -14.84 -20.16
N ASP A 60 -15.77 -14.14 -21.24
CA ASP A 60 -15.48 -14.76 -22.54
C ASP A 60 -14.21 -15.62 -22.52
N SER A 61 -13.14 -15.14 -21.88
CA SER A 61 -11.92 -15.92 -21.69
C SER A 61 -12.19 -17.18 -20.88
N SER A 62 -12.92 -17.08 -19.76
CA SER A 62 -13.27 -18.23 -18.91
C SER A 62 -14.09 -19.29 -19.64
N ARG A 63 -14.87 -18.92 -20.65
CA ARG A 63 -15.68 -19.86 -21.46
C ARG A 63 -14.85 -20.60 -22.52
N ARG A 64 -13.79 -19.98 -23.04
CA ARG A 64 -13.01 -20.51 -24.18
C ARG A 64 -11.89 -21.45 -23.75
N THR A 65 -11.25 -21.21 -22.62
CA THR A 65 -10.06 -21.99 -22.20
C THR A 65 -10.40 -23.29 -21.48
N GLY A 66 -11.63 -23.49 -20.98
CA GLY A 66 -12.06 -24.70 -20.24
C GLY A 66 -11.38 -24.86 -18.87
N GLU A 67 -10.11 -24.47 -18.78
CA GLU A 67 -9.52 -23.91 -17.58
C GLU A 67 -10.16 -22.54 -17.37
N ALA A 68 -10.70 -22.31 -16.16
CA ALA A 68 -10.95 -20.96 -15.68
C ALA A 68 -9.78 -20.05 -16.12
N VAL A 69 -10.00 -18.76 -16.33
CA VAL A 69 -8.92 -17.81 -16.05
C VAL A 69 -8.43 -18.22 -14.66
N SER A 70 -7.25 -18.87 -14.55
CA SER A 70 -7.02 -20.06 -13.70
C SER A 70 -7.03 -19.82 -12.18
N ALA A 71 -7.63 -18.72 -11.77
CA ALA A 71 -7.69 -18.19 -10.44
C ALA A 71 -9.02 -17.45 -10.08
N LEU A 72 -9.96 -17.16 -11.01
CA LEU A 72 -11.32 -16.66 -10.68
C LEU A 72 -12.38 -17.70 -11.03
N SER A 73 -13.23 -18.09 -10.08
CA SER A 73 -14.46 -18.84 -10.37
C SER A 73 -15.47 -17.95 -11.08
N TYR A 74 -16.35 -18.53 -11.89
CA TYR A 74 -17.49 -17.83 -12.47
C TYR A 74 -18.33 -17.09 -11.41
N ASN A 75 -18.45 -17.67 -10.21
CA ASN A 75 -19.13 -17.04 -9.08
C ASN A 75 -18.38 -15.81 -8.53
N ASP A 76 -17.06 -15.76 -8.65
CA ASP A 76 -16.26 -14.61 -8.23
C ASP A 76 -16.44 -13.44 -9.21
N ILE A 77 -16.52 -13.76 -10.50
CA ILE A 77 -16.85 -12.79 -11.57
C ILE A 77 -18.28 -12.24 -11.38
N LEU A 78 -19.24 -13.07 -10.96
CA LEU A 78 -20.61 -12.63 -10.65
C LEU A 78 -20.68 -11.76 -9.39
N GLN A 79 -19.89 -12.07 -8.35
CA GLN A 79 -19.80 -11.22 -7.16
C GLN A 79 -19.14 -9.87 -7.47
N MET A 80 -18.09 -9.88 -8.30
CA MET A 80 -17.48 -8.66 -8.87
C MET A 80 -18.51 -7.83 -9.63
N GLU A 81 -19.31 -8.46 -10.49
CA GLU A 81 -20.36 -7.79 -11.25
C GLU A 81 -21.39 -7.10 -10.34
N ARG A 82 -21.85 -7.78 -9.29
CA ARG A 82 -22.81 -7.19 -8.33
C ARG A 82 -22.25 -5.99 -7.54
N GLY A 83 -20.95 -5.97 -7.26
CA GLY A 83 -20.29 -4.92 -6.47
C GLY A 83 -19.74 -3.76 -7.31
N LEU A 84 -19.10 -4.07 -8.45
CA LEU A 84 -18.37 -3.11 -9.30
C LEU A 84 -19.29 -2.38 -10.29
N LEU A 85 -20.32 -3.04 -10.83
CA LEU A 85 -21.27 -2.41 -11.77
C LEU A 85 -22.05 -1.24 -11.16
N ARG A 86 -22.14 -1.17 -9.83
CA ARG A 86 -22.92 -0.12 -9.16
C ARG A 86 -22.22 1.25 -9.19
N ILE A 87 -20.91 1.29 -9.46
CA ILE A 87 -20.08 2.50 -9.32
C ILE A 87 -19.35 2.86 -10.63
N ASP A 88 -19.50 2.06 -11.70
CA ASP A 88 -18.80 2.18 -13.01
C ASP A 88 -17.27 2.35 -12.89
N ARG A 89 -16.72 1.98 -11.73
CA ARG A 89 -15.33 2.20 -11.34
C ARG A 89 -14.88 1.04 -10.48
N VAL A 90 -13.58 0.81 -10.50
CA VAL A 90 -12.94 -0.20 -9.68
C VAL A 90 -12.62 0.40 -8.30
N ALA A 91 -13.05 -0.27 -7.23
CA ALA A 91 -12.86 0.21 -5.86
C ALA A 91 -11.38 0.16 -5.42
N MET A 92 -10.76 1.30 -5.19
CA MET A 92 -9.38 1.36 -4.67
C MET A 92 -9.30 0.65 -3.31
N GLY A 93 -8.46 -0.39 -3.21
CA GLY A 93 -8.24 -1.16 -1.99
C GLY A 93 -8.93 -2.53 -1.94
N SER A 94 -9.72 -2.89 -2.95
CA SER A 94 -10.21 -4.27 -3.09
C SER A 94 -9.15 -5.16 -3.78
N PRO A 95 -8.80 -6.34 -3.25
CA PRO A 95 -7.89 -7.27 -3.94
C PRO A 95 -8.37 -7.67 -5.34
N LEU A 96 -9.70 -7.74 -5.51
CA LEU A 96 -10.35 -8.07 -6.79
C LEU A 96 -10.12 -6.97 -7.84
N SER A 97 -9.94 -5.72 -7.40
CA SER A 97 -9.64 -4.60 -8.28
C SER A 97 -8.30 -4.72 -9.00
N LEU A 98 -7.31 -5.30 -8.33
CA LEU A 98 -5.99 -5.53 -8.91
C LEU A 98 -6.07 -6.54 -10.05
N VAL A 99 -6.92 -7.56 -9.91
CA VAL A 99 -7.14 -8.57 -10.95
C VAL A 99 -7.76 -7.94 -12.20
N VAL A 100 -8.83 -7.15 -12.02
CA VAL A 100 -9.51 -6.44 -13.13
C VAL A 100 -8.55 -5.48 -13.83
N VAL A 101 -7.78 -4.70 -13.08
CA VAL A 101 -6.80 -3.75 -13.63
C VAL A 101 -5.70 -4.49 -14.39
N ASN A 102 -5.08 -5.52 -13.81
CA ASN A 102 -4.00 -6.26 -14.48
C ASN A 102 -4.49 -6.92 -15.78
N TYR A 103 -5.70 -7.47 -15.78
CA TYR A 103 -6.29 -8.08 -16.97
C TYR A 103 -6.65 -7.05 -18.05
N PHE A 104 -7.19 -5.89 -17.68
CA PHE A 104 -7.41 -4.79 -18.62
C PHE A 104 -6.10 -4.36 -19.29
N ILE A 105 -5.03 -4.22 -18.50
CA ILE A 105 -3.71 -3.89 -19.04
C ILE A 105 -3.20 -4.98 -19.98
N GLU A 106 -3.38 -6.28 -19.66
CA GLU A 106 -3.03 -7.37 -20.58
C GLU A 106 -3.78 -7.25 -21.93
N LYS A 107 -5.08 -6.90 -21.91
CA LYS A 107 -5.85 -6.65 -23.14
C LYS A 107 -5.38 -5.42 -23.89
N PHE A 108 -4.96 -4.38 -23.18
CA PHE A 108 -4.34 -3.22 -23.79
C PHE A 108 -3.05 -3.59 -24.53
N GLU A 109 -2.20 -4.47 -23.97
CA GLU A 109 -1.00 -4.97 -24.67
C GLU A 109 -1.35 -5.74 -25.93
N GLN A 110 -2.34 -6.62 -25.87
CA GLN A 110 -2.85 -7.34 -27.05
C GLN A 110 -3.42 -6.39 -28.12
N ALA A 111 -3.91 -5.22 -27.73
CA ALA A 111 -4.37 -4.19 -28.66
C ALA A 111 -3.20 -3.42 -29.28
N LEU A 112 -2.14 -3.12 -28.51
CA LEU A 112 -0.90 -2.52 -29.03
C LEU A 112 -0.29 -3.40 -30.13
N ASP A 113 -0.36 -4.72 -29.98
CA ASP A 113 0.13 -5.68 -30.96
C ASP A 113 -0.61 -5.65 -32.30
N LYS A 114 -1.82 -5.08 -32.33
CA LYS A 114 -2.65 -4.96 -33.54
C LYS A 114 -2.49 -3.59 -34.21
N LEU A 115 -1.71 -2.68 -33.64
CA LEU A 115 -1.53 -1.36 -34.22
C LEU A 115 -0.75 -1.43 -35.55
N PRO A 116 -1.10 -0.60 -36.55
CA PRO A 116 -0.37 -0.52 -37.82
C PRO A 116 1.10 -0.15 -37.65
N THR A 117 1.41 0.64 -36.62
CA THR A 117 2.77 1.03 -36.26
C THR A 117 2.99 0.69 -34.79
N LYS A 118 3.91 -0.24 -34.54
CA LYS A 118 4.21 -0.69 -33.19
C LYS A 118 5.25 0.21 -32.52
N PRO A 119 5.13 0.47 -31.21
CA PRO A 119 6.24 1.04 -30.47
C PRO A 119 7.43 0.08 -30.53
N LYS A 120 8.63 0.63 -30.66
CA LYS A 120 9.89 -0.14 -30.70
C LYS A 120 10.10 -0.98 -29.43
N CYS A 121 9.67 -0.45 -28.29
CA CYS A 121 9.56 -1.15 -27.02
C CYS A 121 8.48 -0.49 -26.17
N TRP A 122 7.88 -1.26 -25.27
CA TRP A 122 6.93 -0.78 -24.27
C TRP A 122 7.24 -1.44 -22.92
N PHE A 123 7.06 -0.68 -21.84
CA PHE A 123 7.29 -1.20 -20.51
C PHE A 123 6.23 -0.71 -19.50
N ARG A 124 5.95 -1.50 -18.46
CA ARG A 124 4.97 -1.18 -17.41
C ARG A 124 5.35 -1.71 -16.03
N ILE A 125 4.81 -1.09 -14.99
CA ILE A 125 4.84 -1.62 -13.62
C ILE A 125 3.59 -2.49 -13.42
N GLN A 126 3.71 -3.61 -12.69
CA GLN A 126 2.58 -4.47 -12.33
C GLN A 126 2.03 -4.11 -10.95
N PHE A 127 0.71 -4.21 -10.80
CA PHE A 127 0.06 -4.12 -9.49
C PHE A 127 0.10 -5.48 -8.81
N ASN A 128 0.76 -5.53 -7.65
CA ASN A 128 0.93 -6.76 -6.90
C ASN A 128 -0.19 -6.92 -5.87
N THR A 129 -0.70 -8.15 -5.76
CA THR A 129 -1.56 -8.56 -4.65
C THR A 129 -0.66 -9.16 -3.57
N GLU A 130 -0.77 -8.67 -2.34
CA GLU A 130 -0.10 -9.29 -1.19
C GLU A 130 -0.86 -10.57 -0.80
N VAL A 131 -0.14 -11.69 -0.72
CA VAL A 131 -0.71 -12.97 -0.33
C VAL A 131 -0.02 -13.46 0.92
N GLU A 132 -0.77 -14.20 1.73
CA GLU A 132 -0.26 -14.77 2.96
C GLU A 132 0.83 -15.82 2.66
N GLU A 133 1.99 -15.62 3.26
CA GLU A 133 3.16 -16.51 3.22
C GLU A 133 3.56 -16.85 4.67
N ASP A 134 3.86 -18.14 4.93
CA ASP A 134 4.22 -18.63 6.27
C ASP A 134 3.26 -18.22 7.40
N GLY A 135 1.96 -18.24 7.11
CA GLY A 135 0.94 -17.87 8.08
C GLY A 135 0.82 -16.36 8.32
N LYS A 136 1.51 -15.53 7.51
CA LYS A 136 1.65 -14.09 7.72
C LYS A 136 1.29 -13.30 6.48
N LEU A 137 0.54 -12.22 6.67
CA LEU A 137 0.11 -11.31 5.62
C LEU A 137 0.47 -9.88 6.02
N PRO A 138 1.40 -9.23 5.30
CA PRO A 138 1.55 -7.78 5.37
C PRO A 138 0.23 -7.11 5.00
N PHE A 139 -0.20 -6.14 5.79
CA PHE A 139 -1.36 -5.32 5.49
C PHE A 139 -1.17 -3.90 6.01
N ARG A 140 -0.83 -2.98 5.09
CA ARG A 140 -0.51 -1.58 5.41
C ARG A 140 0.63 -1.49 6.45
N ASP A 141 0.33 -0.96 7.63
CA ASP A 141 1.26 -0.74 8.73
C ASP A 141 1.38 -1.95 9.67
N GLY A 142 0.56 -2.98 9.46
CA GLY A 142 0.47 -4.17 10.31
C GLY A 142 0.85 -5.46 9.59
N LEU A 143 1.29 -6.44 10.37
CA LEU A 143 1.54 -7.82 9.95
C LEU A 143 0.50 -8.69 10.65
N VAL A 144 -0.41 -9.26 9.85
CA VAL A 144 -1.45 -10.16 10.34
C VAL A 144 -0.89 -11.58 10.32
N SER A 145 -0.98 -12.31 11.43
CA SER A 145 -0.46 -13.67 11.54
C SER A 145 -1.50 -14.66 12.08
N ARG A 146 -1.53 -15.88 11.58
CA ARG A 146 -2.37 -16.95 12.14
C ARG A 146 -1.79 -17.46 13.46
N LYS A 147 -2.61 -17.50 14.52
CA LYS A 147 -2.28 -18.10 15.81
C LYS A 147 -2.68 -19.58 15.85
N ALA A 148 -2.08 -20.34 16.76
CA ALA A 148 -2.33 -21.76 16.92
C ALA A 148 -3.78 -22.08 17.36
N ASP A 149 -4.44 -21.14 18.03
CA ASP A 149 -5.83 -21.24 18.45
C ASP A 149 -6.84 -20.92 17.32
N GLY A 150 -6.35 -20.64 16.11
CA GLY A 150 -7.16 -20.30 14.94
C GLY A 150 -7.53 -18.82 14.83
N THR A 151 -7.14 -17.98 15.79
CA THR A 151 -7.36 -16.52 15.72
C THR A 151 -6.27 -15.82 14.90
N LEU A 152 -6.48 -14.53 14.60
CA LEU A 152 -5.49 -13.69 13.93
C LEU A 152 -4.81 -12.79 14.96
N GLY A 153 -3.48 -12.78 14.94
CA GLY A 153 -2.66 -11.82 15.66
C GLY A 153 -2.22 -10.66 14.79
N GLN A 154 -1.84 -9.57 15.44
CA GLN A 154 -1.40 -8.35 14.76
C GLN A 154 -0.12 -7.81 15.40
N THR A 155 0.86 -7.49 14.56
CA THR A 155 2.10 -6.79 14.95
C THR A 155 2.43 -5.70 13.94
N VAL A 156 3.43 -4.84 14.20
CA VAL A 156 3.85 -3.83 13.23
C VAL A 156 4.61 -4.48 12.08
N TYR A 157 4.19 -4.20 10.84
CA TYR A 157 4.95 -4.65 9.68
C TYR A 157 6.11 -3.70 9.37
N ARG A 158 7.28 -4.29 9.11
CA ARG A 158 8.47 -3.61 8.63
C ARG A 158 8.87 -4.26 7.31
N LYS A 159 8.95 -3.47 6.23
CA LYS A 159 9.42 -3.97 4.93
C LYS A 159 10.84 -4.56 5.07
N PRO A 160 11.25 -5.52 4.23
CA PRO A 160 12.61 -6.08 4.26
C PRO A 160 13.72 -5.03 4.15
N THR A 161 13.44 -3.89 3.54
CA THR A 161 14.37 -2.76 3.38
C THR A 161 14.33 -1.76 4.55
N HIS A 162 13.58 -2.05 5.62
CA HIS A 162 13.49 -1.17 6.78
C HIS A 162 14.80 -1.21 7.59
N THR A 163 15.42 -0.05 7.77
CA THR A 163 16.75 0.08 8.40
C THR A 163 16.71 0.65 9.81
N ASP A 164 15.52 0.94 10.35
CA ASP A 164 15.34 1.64 11.63
C ASP A 164 16.06 3.01 11.71
N ARG A 165 16.41 3.60 10.56
CA ARG A 165 16.94 4.96 10.46
C ARG A 165 15.78 5.95 10.48
N TYR A 166 15.55 6.53 11.65
CA TYR A 166 14.58 7.60 11.85
C TYR A 166 15.27 8.96 11.79
N LEU A 167 14.51 10.03 12.06
CA LEU A 167 15.08 11.36 12.15
C LEU A 167 16.12 11.41 13.27
N ASN A 168 17.39 11.58 12.90
CA ASN A 168 18.49 11.61 13.85
C ASN A 168 18.36 12.80 14.83
N LYS A 169 18.72 12.58 16.10
CA LYS A 169 18.66 13.60 17.14
C LYS A 169 19.41 14.88 16.80
N ASP A 170 20.57 14.79 16.16
CA ASP A 170 21.45 15.93 15.91
C ASP A 170 21.11 16.68 14.62
N SER A 171 20.13 16.18 13.86
CA SER A 171 19.66 16.85 12.65
C SER A 171 19.06 18.24 12.97
N ASN A 172 19.16 19.19 12.03
CA ASN A 172 18.63 20.55 12.18
C ASN A 172 17.10 20.60 11.98
N HIS A 173 16.36 19.87 12.82
CA HIS A 173 14.90 19.84 12.83
C HIS A 173 14.35 20.34 14.17
N HIS A 174 13.22 21.01 14.11
CA HIS A 174 12.56 21.56 15.29
C HIS A 174 12.22 20.44 16.30
N PRO A 175 12.43 20.63 17.62
CA PRO A 175 12.21 19.59 18.63
C PRO A 175 10.83 18.92 18.59
N ARG A 176 9.79 19.66 18.18
CA ARG A 176 8.42 19.15 18.01
C ARG A 176 8.34 18.02 16.95
N GLN A 177 9.11 18.11 15.87
CA GLN A 177 9.12 17.08 14.81
C GLN A 177 9.82 15.81 15.29
N LYS A 178 10.99 15.95 15.92
CA LYS A 178 11.74 14.83 16.54
C LYS A 178 10.88 14.09 17.57
N ARG A 179 10.22 14.84 18.46
CA ARG A 179 9.25 14.28 19.41
C ARG A 179 8.05 13.64 18.73
N GLY A 180 7.57 14.26 17.65
CA GLY A 180 6.43 13.78 16.86
C GLY A 180 6.67 12.39 16.30
N ILE A 181 7.85 12.13 15.74
CA ILE A 181 8.19 10.82 15.17
C ILE A 181 8.16 9.72 16.25
N ILE A 182 8.79 9.97 17.40
CA ILE A 182 8.76 9.01 18.53
C ILE A 182 7.33 8.73 18.95
N LYS A 183 6.53 9.78 19.14
CA LYS A 183 5.13 9.64 19.56
C LYS A 183 4.32 8.86 18.53
N THR A 184 4.42 9.21 17.24
CA THR A 184 3.65 8.55 16.18
C THR A 184 3.98 7.06 16.07
N LEU A 185 5.26 6.68 16.18
CA LEU A 185 5.65 5.27 16.09
C LEU A 185 5.20 4.46 17.31
N VAL A 186 5.26 5.05 18.51
CA VAL A 186 4.73 4.40 19.73
C VAL A 186 3.21 4.27 19.70
N GLU A 187 2.50 5.31 19.26
CA GLU A 187 1.04 5.24 19.07
C GLU A 187 0.64 4.22 18.00
N ARG A 188 1.47 4.04 16.96
CA ARG A 188 1.29 2.99 15.96
C ARG A 188 1.37 1.60 16.58
N VAL A 189 2.39 1.33 17.41
CA VAL A 189 2.51 0.05 18.13
C VAL A 189 1.28 -0.22 18.98
N ARG A 190 0.84 0.76 19.77
CA ARG A 190 -0.34 0.62 20.64
C ARG A 190 -1.65 0.37 19.90
N ARG A 191 -1.76 0.85 18.67
CA ARG A 191 -2.96 0.70 17.85
C ARG A 191 -3.01 -0.64 17.11
N ILE A 192 -1.85 -1.14 16.70
CA ILE A 192 -1.75 -2.30 15.80
C ILE A 192 -1.47 -3.58 16.56
N CYS A 193 -0.60 -3.55 17.57
CA CYS A 193 -0.11 -4.76 18.19
C CYS A 193 -1.10 -5.37 19.18
N ASP A 194 -1.13 -6.71 19.24
CA ASP A 194 -1.75 -7.43 20.34
C ASP A 194 -1.04 -7.13 21.67
N LEU A 195 -1.77 -7.25 22.77
CA LEU A 195 -1.27 -6.91 24.12
C LEU A 195 0.05 -7.62 24.47
N GLU A 196 0.20 -8.87 24.03
CA GLU A 196 1.38 -9.69 24.25
C GLU A 196 2.62 -9.23 23.45
N ASP A 197 2.41 -8.57 22.30
CA ASP A 197 3.49 -8.12 21.42
C ASP A 197 3.87 -6.65 21.63
N ILE A 198 3.04 -5.86 22.30
CA ILE A 198 3.30 -4.42 22.55
C ILE A 198 4.65 -4.21 23.22
N GLU A 199 4.98 -4.97 24.28
CA GLU A 199 6.22 -4.76 25.03
C GLU A 199 7.46 -5.03 24.17
N LYS A 200 7.44 -6.12 23.41
CA LYS A 200 8.50 -6.48 22.46
C LYS A 200 8.69 -5.40 21.39
N GLU A 201 7.59 -4.88 20.85
CA GLU A 201 7.60 -3.88 19.80
C GLU A 201 8.03 -2.49 20.31
N LEU A 202 7.66 -2.13 21.54
CA LEU A 202 8.15 -0.92 22.20
C LEU A 202 9.65 -1.01 22.49
N LYS A 203 10.15 -2.19 22.90
CA LYS A 203 11.58 -2.42 23.12
C LYS A 203 12.38 -2.24 21.82
N HIS A 204 11.91 -2.81 20.71
CA HIS A 204 12.50 -2.59 19.40
C HIS A 204 12.59 -1.09 19.06
N LEU A 205 11.49 -0.34 19.27
CA LEU A 205 11.50 1.10 19.01
C LEU A 205 12.49 1.86 19.91
N GLU A 206 12.61 1.49 21.19
CA GLU A 206 13.58 2.10 22.10
C GLU A 206 15.02 1.89 21.60
N GLU A 207 15.39 0.65 21.26
CA GLU A 207 16.70 0.31 20.69
C GLU A 207 16.98 1.06 19.38
N ALA A 208 15.99 1.15 18.51
CA ALA A 208 16.10 1.89 17.27
C ALA A 208 16.31 3.40 17.53
N PHE A 209 15.55 4.03 18.43
CA PHE A 209 15.75 5.45 18.73
C PHE A 209 17.07 5.74 19.43
N VAL A 210 17.56 4.84 20.29
CA VAL A 210 18.90 4.96 20.88
C VAL A 210 19.97 4.96 19.78
N THR A 211 19.85 4.08 18.79
CA THR A 211 20.74 4.04 17.62
C THR A 211 20.67 5.34 16.78
N ASN A 212 19.54 6.05 16.82
CA ASN A 212 19.37 7.36 16.18
C ASN A 212 19.81 8.56 17.06
N GLY A 213 20.47 8.29 18.19
CA GLY A 213 21.07 9.30 19.09
C GLY A 213 20.17 9.76 20.24
N TYR A 214 18.95 9.26 20.37
CA TYR A 214 18.04 9.67 21.45
C TYR A 214 18.37 8.98 22.78
N SER A 215 18.25 9.71 23.88
CA SER A 215 18.34 9.12 25.22
C SER A 215 17.00 8.52 25.66
N ASN A 216 17.04 7.52 26.54
CA ASN A 216 15.84 6.91 27.12
C ASN A 216 14.93 7.93 27.82
N GLN A 217 15.50 9.00 28.38
CA GLN A 217 14.70 10.07 28.98
C GLN A 217 13.91 10.87 27.93
N GLU A 218 14.51 11.15 26.77
CA GLU A 218 13.84 11.84 25.66
C GLU A 218 12.72 11.00 25.09
N ILE A 219 12.96 9.70 24.88
CA ILE A 219 11.96 8.74 24.41
C ILE A 219 10.78 8.70 25.39
N LYS A 220 11.05 8.50 26.69
CA LYS A 220 10.01 8.48 27.74
C LYS A 220 9.23 9.79 27.81
N ARG A 221 9.89 10.94 27.67
CA ARG A 221 9.23 12.27 27.65
C ARG A 221 8.34 12.44 26.42
N ALA A 222 8.76 11.94 25.28
CA ALA A 222 8.01 12.06 24.03
C ALA A 222 6.66 11.34 24.08
N VAL A 223 6.63 10.17 24.72
CA VAL A 223 5.47 9.27 24.84
C VAL A 223 4.45 9.74 25.88
N ARG A 224 4.83 10.64 26.80
CA ARG A 224 3.90 11.12 27.83
C ARG A 224 2.67 11.81 27.22
N PRO A 225 1.46 11.57 27.75
CA PRO A 225 0.26 12.30 27.37
C PRO A 225 0.50 13.80 27.51
N ASN A 226 -0.02 14.58 26.55
CA ASN A 226 0.08 16.03 26.64
C ASN A 226 -0.83 16.46 27.79
N ARG A 227 -0.26 16.92 28.92
CA ARG A 227 -1.06 17.60 29.93
C ARG A 227 -1.59 18.87 29.26
N HIS A 228 -2.88 18.88 28.91
CA HIS A 228 -3.57 20.13 28.71
C HIS A 228 -3.37 20.90 30.01
N ARG A 229 -2.68 22.05 29.96
CA ARG A 229 -2.89 23.07 30.97
C ARG A 229 -4.36 23.42 30.86
N GLY A 230 -5.16 23.01 31.84
CA GLY A 230 -6.53 23.48 31.98
C GLY A 230 -6.51 25.00 31.93
N GLY A 231 -7.17 25.56 30.92
CA GLY A 231 -7.53 26.97 30.94
C GLY A 231 -8.76 27.07 31.82
N ASP A 232 -8.57 27.46 33.07
CA ASP A 232 -9.66 27.85 33.95
C ASP A 232 -9.23 29.11 34.69
N SER A 233 -9.84 30.24 34.33
CA SER A 233 -9.98 31.50 35.09
C SER A 233 -10.29 32.69 34.16
N HIS A 234 -11.49 32.71 33.55
CA HIS A 234 -12.14 33.96 33.17
C HIS A 234 -13.66 33.76 33.03
N GLU A 235 -14.31 33.32 34.11
CA GLU A 235 -15.78 33.38 34.17
C GLU A 235 -16.28 33.46 35.62
N LYS A 236 -15.75 34.42 36.37
CA LYS A 236 -16.36 34.95 37.60
C LYS A 236 -15.96 36.41 37.73
N ASN A 237 -16.80 37.31 37.21
CA ASN A 237 -16.98 38.71 37.64
C ASN A 237 -17.87 39.44 36.61
N ALA A 238 -19.16 39.11 36.59
CA ALA A 238 -20.16 39.94 35.93
C ALA A 238 -21.55 39.81 36.56
N GLU A 239 -21.64 39.56 37.87
CA GLU A 239 -22.89 39.68 38.62
C GLU A 239 -22.59 40.20 40.03
N GLN A 240 -22.10 41.44 40.11
CA GLN A 240 -22.17 42.27 41.32
C GLN A 240 -21.80 43.72 40.99
N SER A 241 -22.73 44.42 40.36
CA SER A 241 -22.93 45.85 40.56
C SER A 241 -24.37 46.16 40.19
N GLY A 242 -25.22 46.22 41.21
CA GLY A 242 -26.60 46.66 41.09
C GLY A 242 -26.72 48.18 41.25
N PHE A 243 -27.78 48.70 40.64
CA PHE A 243 -28.58 49.87 41.03
C PHE A 243 -27.89 51.23 41.21
N ALA A 244 -28.20 52.16 40.29
CA ALA A 244 -29.06 53.33 40.55
C ALA A 244 -29.51 53.94 39.22
#